data_AF-A0A2N0LFD6-F1
#
_entry.id   AF-A0A2N0LFD6-F1
#
_cell.length_a   1.000
_cell.length_b   1.000
_cell.length_c   1.000
_cell.angle_alpha   90.00
_cell.angle_beta   90.00
_cell.angle_gamma   90.00
#
_symmetry.space_group_name_H-M   'P 1'
#
loop_
_entity.id
_entity.type
_entity.pdbx_description
1 polymer ?
#
loop_
_entity_poly.entity_id
_entity_poly.type
_entity_poly.pdbx_seq_one_letter_code
_entity_poly.pdbx_strand_id
1 'polypeptide(L)'
;MSSADHLNTYAEGWTKGEAAIILRAVDDGYTLDDPNFGMISKGEFSDYLAGFKQQVESIRGNIGGSLIELTEIVTQEEAGILTA
;
A
#
# COMPACT_ATOMS: atom_id res chain seq x y z
N MET A 1 -10.08 3.57 -14.18
CA MET A 1 -9.41 4.40 -13.17
C MET A 1 -8.27 5.10 -13.88
N SER A 2 -8.07 6.39 -13.63
CA SER A 2 -6.84 7.07 -14.07
C SER A 2 -5.64 6.53 -13.29
N SER A 3 -4.43 6.87 -13.73
CA SER A 3 -3.20 6.56 -12.97
C SER A 3 -3.26 7.16 -11.57
N ALA A 4 -3.74 8.40 -11.44
CA ALA A 4 -3.96 9.03 -10.14
C ALA A 4 -4.98 8.26 -9.27
N ASP A 5 -6.06 7.73 -9.84
CA ASP A 5 -7.05 6.94 -9.09
C ASP A 5 -6.42 5.65 -8.52
N HIS A 6 -5.58 4.97 -9.31
CA HIS A 6 -4.84 3.79 -8.86
C HIS A 6 -3.91 4.12 -7.70
N LEU A 7 -3.11 5.19 -7.82
CA LEU A 7 -2.21 5.62 -6.75
C LEU A 7 -2.96 6.04 -5.48
N ASN A 8 -4.03 6.83 -5.60
CA ASN A 8 -4.85 7.24 -4.47
C ASN A 8 -5.46 6.05 -3.75
N THR A 9 -5.93 5.06 -4.52
CA THR A 9 -6.49 3.82 -3.97
C THR A 9 -5.43 2.98 -3.25
N TYR A 10 -4.25 2.84 -3.86
CA TYR A 10 -3.12 2.14 -3.26
C TYR A 10 -2.68 2.80 -1.95
N ALA A 11 -2.54 4.13 -1.97
CA ALA A 11 -2.24 4.97 -0.81
C ALA A 11 -3.27 4.80 0.32
N GLU A 12 -4.56 4.89 0.00
CA GLU A 12 -5.65 4.68 0.96
C GLU A 12 -5.55 3.32 1.65
N GLY A 13 -5.29 2.27 0.88
CA GLY A 13 -5.16 0.91 1.41
C GLY A 13 -4.02 0.75 2.40
N TRP A 14 -2.87 1.37 2.13
CA TRP A 14 -1.74 1.41 3.06
C TRP A 14 -2.02 2.23 4.31
N THR A 15 -2.65 3.39 4.17
CA THR A 15 -3.05 4.22 5.32
C THR A 15 -4.00 3.48 6.25
N LYS A 16 -4.98 2.75 5.70
CA LYS A 16 -5.95 1.98 6.49
C LYS A 16 -5.45 0.60 6.92
N GLY A 17 -4.39 0.10 6.30
CA GLY A 17 -3.92 -1.27 6.50
C GLY A 17 -4.94 -2.32 6.03
N GLU A 18 -5.53 -2.09 4.85
CA GLU A 18 -6.56 -2.93 4.24
C GLU A 18 -6.06 -3.53 2.93
N ALA A 19 -5.67 -4.81 2.95
CA ALA A 19 -5.13 -5.52 1.79
C ALA A 19 -6.09 -5.49 0.60
N ALA A 20 -7.40 -5.63 0.83
CA ALA A 20 -8.39 -5.59 -0.25
C ALA A 20 -8.39 -4.25 -1.01
N ILE A 21 -8.16 -3.13 -0.33
CA ILE A 21 -8.06 -1.80 -0.95
C ILE A 21 -6.75 -1.66 -1.74
N ILE A 22 -5.65 -2.20 -1.23
CA ILE A 22 -4.37 -2.19 -1.93
C ILE A 22 -4.47 -3.04 -3.20
N LEU A 23 -5.00 -4.27 -3.08
CA LEU A 23 -5.01 -5.25 -4.16
C LEU A 23 -5.98 -4.92 -5.30
N ARG A 24 -7.01 -4.09 -5.07
CA ARG A 24 -7.86 -3.54 -6.15
C ARG A 24 -7.15 -2.46 -6.98
N ALA A 25 -6.06 -1.89 -6.46
CA ALA A 25 -5.33 -0.81 -7.10
C ALA A 25 -4.27 -1.31 -8.10
N VAL A 26 -3.91 -2.59 -8.03
CA VAL A 26 -2.75 -3.18 -8.70
C VAL A 26 -3.15 -4.25 -9.71
N ASP A 27 -2.28 -4.50 -10.69
CA ASP A 27 -2.49 -5.53 -11.70
C ASP A 27 -2.34 -6.95 -11.13
N ASP A 28 -2.61 -7.98 -11.93
CA ASP A 28 -2.57 -9.38 -11.47
C ASP A 28 -1.16 -9.95 -11.31
N GLY A 29 -0.17 -9.37 -12.00
CA GLY A 29 1.25 -9.70 -11.86
C GLY A 29 1.95 -8.93 -10.74
N TYR A 30 1.21 -8.16 -9.94
CA TYR A 30 1.76 -7.36 -8.85
C TYR A 30 2.63 -8.19 -7.90
N THR A 31 3.80 -7.63 -7.60
CA THR A 31 4.74 -8.13 -6.60
C THR A 31 5.22 -6.94 -5.78
N LEU A 32 5.15 -7.04 -4.45
CA LEU A 32 5.79 -6.09 -3.55
C LEU A 32 7.23 -6.55 -3.32
N ASP A 33 8.20 -5.67 -3.55
CA ASP A 33 9.60 -5.91 -3.17
C ASP A 33 9.88 -5.23 -1.83
N ASP A 34 9.91 -6.02 -0.76
CA ASP A 34 10.28 -5.55 0.57
C ASP A 34 11.74 -5.93 0.85
N PRO A 35 12.64 -4.98 1.15
CA PRO A 35 14.06 -5.29 1.36
C PRO A 35 14.34 -6.20 2.56
N ASN A 36 13.39 -6.34 3.49
CA ASN A 36 13.50 -7.16 4.69
C ASN A 36 12.80 -8.52 4.57
N PHE A 37 11.87 -8.67 3.61
CA PHE A 37 11.05 -9.88 3.41
C PHE A 37 11.27 -10.56 2.05
N GLY A 38 11.81 -9.83 1.07
CA GLY A 38 11.94 -10.26 -0.32
C GLY A 38 10.71 -9.93 -1.15
N MET A 39 10.54 -10.68 -2.24
CA MET A 39 9.42 -10.52 -3.18
C MET A 39 8.16 -11.19 -2.63
N ILE A 40 7.09 -10.42 -2.45
CA ILE A 40 5.78 -10.89 -2.00
C ILE A 40 4.80 -10.81 -3.16
N SER A 41 4.26 -11.95 -3.58
CA SER A 41 3.28 -12.00 -4.65
C SER A 41 1.93 -11.39 -4.22
N LYS A 42 1.10 -10.99 -5.18
CA LYS A 42 -0.29 -10.56 -4.95
C LYS A 42 -1.09 -11.54 -4.06
N GLY A 43 -0.86 -12.86 -4.23
CA GLY A 43 -1.55 -13.91 -3.46
C GLY A 43 -1.11 -14.01 -2.00
N GLU A 44 0.14 -13.66 -1.70
CA GLU A 44 0.72 -13.72 -0.35
C GLU A 44 0.59 -12.39 0.41
N PHE A 45 0.23 -11.32 -0.31
CA PHE A 45 0.22 -9.96 0.22
C PHE A 45 -0.67 -9.77 1.46
N SER A 46 -1.83 -10.43 1.51
CA SER A 46 -2.74 -10.29 2.66
C SER A 46 -2.12 -10.83 3.95
N ASP A 47 -1.40 -11.94 3.87
CA ASP A 47 -0.71 -12.54 5.02
C ASP A 47 0.50 -11.71 5.44
N TYR A 48 1.26 -11.21 4.46
CA TYR A 48 2.34 -10.25 4.71
C TYR A 48 1.83 -9.01 5.45
N LEU A 49 0.73 -8.39 4.99
CA LEU A 49 0.19 -7.18 5.62
C LEU A 49 -0.32 -7.46 7.04
N ALA A 50 -0.94 -8.62 7.28
CA ALA A 50 -1.37 -9.02 8.62
C ALA A 50 -0.17 -9.13 9.58
N GLY A 51 0.93 -9.75 9.15
CA GLY A 51 2.17 -9.83 9.92
C GLY A 51 2.79 -8.45 10.16
N PHE A 52 2.83 -7.60 9.14
CA PHE A 52 3.29 -6.21 9.27
C PHE A 52 2.48 -5.44 10.32
N LYS A 53 1.14 -5.54 10.31
CA LYS A 53 0.27 -4.89 11.30
C LYS A 53 0.56 -5.35 12.72
N GLN A 54 0.71 -6.66 12.93
CA GLN A 54 1.08 -7.20 14.24
C GLN A 54 2.44 -6.65 14.72
N GLN A 55 3.41 -6.54 13.81
CA GLN A 55 4.72 -5.99 14.14
C GLN A 55 4.66 -4.50 14.47
N VAL A 56 3.82 -3.73 13.78
CA VAL A 56 3.58 -2.31 14.12
C VAL A 56 2.86 -2.18 15.45
N GLU A 57 1.85 -3.02 15.72
CA GLU A 57 1.13 -3.07 17.00
C GLU A 57 2.08 -3.39 18.17
N SER A 58 3.03 -4.31 17.97
CA SER A 58 3.98 -4.65 19.04
C SER A 58 4.92 -3.49 19.40
N ILE A 59 5.13 -2.54 18.48
CA ILE A 59 6.00 -1.38 18.67
C ILE A 59 5.20 -0.19 19.20
N ARG A 60 4.04 0.09 18.62
CA ARG A 60 3.22 1.28 18.89
C ARG A 60 2.15 1.05 19.97
N GLY A 61 1.85 -0.20 20.30
CA GLY A 61 0.66 -0.56 21.04
C GLY A 61 -0.59 -0.57 20.15
N ASN A 62 -1.75 -0.26 20.72
CA ASN A 62 -3.02 -0.28 19.99
C ASN A 62 -2.99 0.71 18.80
N ILE A 63 -3.11 0.19 17.57
CA ILE A 63 -3.25 0.99 16.36
C ILE A 63 -4.72 1.45 16.26
N GLY A 64 -5.09 2.46 17.03
CA GLY A 64 -6.40 3.12 16.94
C GLY A 64 -6.51 4.14 15.79
N GLY A 65 -5.44 4.32 15.00
CA GLY A 65 -5.35 5.28 13.90
C GLY A 65 -4.79 4.66 12.62
N SER A 66 -4.27 5.49 11.71
CA SER A 66 -3.69 5.02 10.45
C SER A 66 -2.50 4.08 10.67
N LEU A 67 -2.40 3.03 9.84
CA LEU A 67 -1.23 2.14 9.83
C LEU A 67 0.02 2.90 9.35
N ILE A 68 -0.12 3.63 8.24
CA ILE A 68 0.90 4.50 7.65
C ILE A 68 0.32 5.90 7.45
N GLU A 69 1.11 6.92 7.75
CA GLU A 69 0.82 8.31 7.40
C GLU A 69 1.62 8.67 6.14
N LEU A 70 0.92 9.12 5.10
CA LEU A 70 1.54 9.61 3.87
C LEU A 70 1.70 11.12 4.02
N THR A 71 2.95 11.60 4.04
CA THR A 71 3.26 13.00 4.34
C THR A 71 3.26 13.88 3.09
N GLU A 72 3.65 13.34 1.94
CA GLU A 72 3.78 14.08 0.70
C GLU A 72 3.36 13.21 -0.48
N ILE A 73 2.64 13.80 -1.44
CA ILE A 73 2.39 13.22 -2.76
C ILE A 73 3.35 13.89 -3.72
N VAL A 74 4.32 13.13 -4.21
CA VAL A 74 5.37 13.63 -5.13
C VAL A 74 5.03 13.40 -6.60
N THR A 75 3.81 12.97 -6.91
CA THR A 75 3.39 12.67 -8.28
C THR A 75 2.38 13.68 -8.81
N GLN A 76 2.45 13.97 -10.11
CA GLN A 76 1.52 14.85 -10.82
C GLN A 76 1.04 14.16 -12.10
N GLU A 77 -0.26 14.28 -12.41
CA GLU A 77 -0.82 13.84 -13.69
C GLU A 77 -1.15 15.06 -14.55
N GLU A 78 -0.46 15.20 -15.69
CA GLU A 78 -0.72 16.26 -16.67
C GLU A 78 -0.88 15.63 -18.06
N ALA A 79 -1.95 16.01 -18.77
CA ALA A 79 -2.31 15.46 -20.09
C ALA A 79 -2.37 13.91 -20.15
N GLY A 80 -2.72 13.26 -19.04
CA GLY A 80 -2.81 11.79 -18.94
C GLY A 80 -1.47 11.08 -18.73
N ILE A 81 -0.39 11.83 -18.46
CA ILE A 81 0.93 11.30 -18.14
C ILE A 81 1.19 11.54 -16.67
N LEU A 82 1.53 10.47 -15.93
CA LEU A 82 1.94 10.55 -14.54
C LEU A 82 3.46 10.74 -14.47
N THR A 83 3.90 11.78 -13.78
CA THR A 83 5.32 12.08 -13.51
C THR A 83 5.58 12.10 -12.00
N ALA A 84 6.78 11.72 -11.58
CA ALA A 84 7.27 11.74 -10.21
C ALA A 84 8.47 12.68 -10.07
#